data_AF-A0A090CZ49-F1
#
_entry.id   AF-A0A090CZ49-F1
#
_cell.length_a   1.000
_cell.length_b   1.000
_cell.length_c   1.000
_cell.angle_alpha   90.00
_cell.angle_beta   90.00
_cell.angle_gamma   90.00
#
_symmetry.space_group_name_H-M   'P 1'
#
loop_
_entity.id
_entity.type
_entity.pdbx_description
1 polymer ?
#
loop_
_entity_poly.entity_id
_entity_poly.type
_entity_poly.pdbx_seq_one_letter_code
_entity_poly.pdbx_strand_id
1 'polypeptide(L)'
;MDCLPPVTYEQVYFVEAAQARRQLNPIAIKPSIHGHEILWNDTGRGVLLKASHILCEYDKPSQAAAFPDRIIITLESGATITLTALDLELYYTKLKQNVAGQPDFETDQELRYYYLNTDFEA
;
A
#
# COMPACT_ATOMS: atom_id res chain seq x y z
N MET A 1 11.55 -6.60 10.13
CA MET A 1 11.01 -7.21 11.38
C MET A 1 9.58 -7.65 11.08
N ASP A 2 9.03 -8.62 11.80
CA ASP A 2 7.59 -8.93 11.64
C ASP A 2 6.76 -7.69 12.02
N CYS A 3 5.65 -7.46 11.31
CA CYS A 3 4.75 -6.34 11.59
C CYS A 3 4.10 -6.48 12.97
N LEU A 4 3.84 -5.37 13.66
CA LEU A 4 3.12 -5.36 14.94
C LEU A 4 1.60 -5.57 14.70
N PRO A 5 0.93 -6.58 15.28
CA PRO A 5 -0.53 -6.77 15.11
C PRO A 5 -1.34 -6.33 16.34
N PRO A 6 -2.64 -5.96 16.18
CA PRO A 6 -3.33 -5.49 14.99
C PRO A 6 -3.15 -3.97 14.77
N VAL A 7 -2.83 -3.56 13.54
CA VAL A 7 -2.55 -2.16 13.21
C VAL A 7 -3.11 -1.79 11.85
N THR A 8 -3.69 -0.60 11.77
CA THR A 8 -4.04 0.06 10.52
C THR A 8 -3.07 1.20 10.30
N TYR A 9 -2.45 1.25 9.12
CA TYR A 9 -1.55 2.32 8.75
C TYR A 9 -2.32 3.38 7.98
N GLU A 10 -2.42 4.60 8.51
CA GLU A 10 -3.00 5.77 7.82
C GLU A 10 -2.04 6.27 6.73
N GLN A 11 -1.84 5.43 5.71
CA GLN A 11 -0.86 5.60 4.65
C GLN A 11 -1.33 4.97 3.33
N VAL A 12 -0.74 5.43 2.23
CA VAL A 12 -0.98 4.97 0.86
C VAL A 12 0.27 4.29 0.34
N TYR A 13 0.10 3.19 -0.37
CA TYR A 13 1.18 2.36 -0.90
C TYR A 13 0.97 2.10 -2.39
N PHE A 14 2.08 2.04 -3.12
CA PHE A 14 2.16 1.44 -4.44
C PHE A 14 2.24 -0.09 -4.32
N VAL A 15 1.48 -0.80 -5.15
CA VAL A 15 1.40 -2.27 -5.13
C VAL A 15 2.24 -2.87 -6.24
N GLU A 16 3.26 -3.65 -5.87
CA GLU A 16 4.08 -4.45 -6.77
C GLU A 16 3.77 -5.94 -6.54
N ALA A 17 2.99 -6.53 -7.44
CA ALA A 17 2.59 -7.93 -7.34
C ALA A 17 3.40 -8.80 -8.30
N ALA A 18 4.58 -9.24 -7.87
CA ALA A 18 5.37 -10.20 -8.64
C ALA A 18 4.63 -11.55 -8.64
N GLN A 19 4.33 -12.08 -9.84
CA GLN A 19 3.78 -13.43 -10.03
C GLN A 19 2.37 -13.69 -9.47
N ALA A 20 1.66 -12.68 -8.96
CA ALA A 20 0.26 -12.84 -8.60
C ALA A 20 -0.59 -13.02 -9.87
N ARG A 21 -1.35 -14.12 -9.95
CA ARG A 21 -2.30 -14.36 -11.05
C ARG A 21 -3.46 -13.35 -11.08
N ARG A 22 -3.64 -12.59 -9.99
CA ARG A 22 -4.72 -11.62 -9.81
C ARG A 22 -4.20 -10.22 -10.14
N GLN A 23 -4.89 -9.52 -11.04
CA GLN A 23 -4.64 -8.11 -11.29
C GLN A 23 -5.12 -7.30 -10.08
N LEU A 24 -4.16 -6.77 -9.32
CA LEU A 24 -4.42 -5.86 -8.21
C LEU A 24 -4.38 -4.42 -8.71
N ASN A 25 -5.17 -3.55 -8.09
CA ASN A 25 -5.01 -2.12 -8.27
C ASN A 25 -3.59 -1.74 -7.82
N PRO A 26 -2.87 -0.89 -8.57
CA PRO A 26 -1.51 -0.51 -8.20
C PRO A 26 -1.46 0.44 -6.98
N ILE A 27 -2.60 0.81 -6.40
CA ILE A 27 -2.72 1.64 -5.20
C ILE A 27 -3.40 0.85 -4.08
N ALA A 28 -2.78 0.84 -2.91
CA ALA A 28 -3.34 0.33 -1.66
C ALA A 28 -3.46 1.46 -0.64
N ILE A 29 -4.68 1.70 -0.15
CA ILE A 29 -5.06 2.79 0.74
C ILE A 29 -5.41 2.19 2.10
N LYS A 30 -4.80 2.73 3.16
CA LYS A 30 -5.00 2.31 4.55
C LYS A 30 -4.85 0.79 4.77
N PRO A 31 -3.68 0.20 4.46
CA PRO A 31 -3.48 -1.22 4.74
C PRO A 31 -3.59 -1.50 6.24
N SER A 32 -4.26 -2.61 6.56
CA SER A 32 -4.47 -3.08 7.92
C SER A 32 -4.08 -4.55 8.03
N ILE A 33 -3.31 -4.86 9.08
CA ILE A 33 -2.77 -6.21 9.32
C ILE A 33 -3.41 -6.80 10.57
N HIS A 34 -3.99 -7.99 10.40
CA HIS A 34 -4.65 -8.75 11.45
C HIS A 34 -4.16 -10.20 11.43
N GLY A 35 -3.14 -10.50 12.24
CA GLY A 35 -2.51 -11.81 12.24
C GLY A 35 -1.87 -12.13 10.88
N HIS A 36 -2.42 -13.13 10.19
CA HIS A 36 -1.97 -13.58 8.87
C HIS A 36 -2.80 -12.99 7.72
N GLU A 37 -3.66 -12.02 8.01
CA GLU A 37 -4.50 -11.37 7.01
C GLU A 37 -4.06 -9.92 6.83
N ILE A 38 -4.09 -9.47 5.57
CA ILE A 38 -3.91 -8.07 5.23
C ILE A 38 -5.08 -7.61 4.36
N LEU A 39 -5.59 -6.42 4.71
CA LEU A 39 -6.68 -5.78 3.99
C LEU A 39 -6.30 -4.35 3.64
N TRP A 40 -6.83 -3.82 2.54
CA TRP A 40 -6.72 -2.41 2.18
C TRP A 40 -7.88 -2.01 1.28
N ASN A 41 -8.16 -0.72 1.20
CA ASN A 41 -9.04 -0.16 0.16
C ASN A 41 -8.20 0.18 -1.06
N ASP A 42 -8.75 0.00 -2.25
CA ASP A 42 -8.19 0.59 -3.47
C ASP A 42 -9.14 1.65 -4.03
N THR A 43 -8.84 2.21 -5.21
CA THR A 43 -9.68 3.25 -5.85
C THR A 43 -10.98 2.71 -6.46
N GLY A 44 -11.40 1.49 -6.16
CA GLY A 44 -12.67 0.94 -6.65
C GLY A 44 -13.25 -0.24 -5.86
N ARG A 45 -12.50 -0.85 -4.93
CA ARG A 45 -13.00 -1.87 -3.98
C ARG A 45 -12.04 -2.14 -2.82
N GLY A 46 -12.54 -2.82 -1.79
CA GLY A 46 -11.71 -3.46 -0.77
C GLY A 46 -10.98 -4.72 -1.28
N VAL A 47 -9.74 -4.91 -0.82
CA VAL A 47 -8.93 -6.11 -1.03
C VAL A 47 -8.64 -6.76 0.32
N LEU A 48 -8.85 -8.07 0.40
CA LEU A 48 -8.48 -8.91 1.55
C LEU A 48 -7.66 -10.10 1.04
N LEU A 49 -6.49 -10.32 1.63
CA LEU A 49 -5.58 -11.40 1.29
C LEU A 49 -5.13 -12.16 2.55
N LYS A 50 -4.98 -13.48 2.38
CA LYS A 50 -4.33 -14.35 3.37
C LYS A 50 -2.86 -14.52 3.02
N ALA A 51 -2.02 -14.28 4.01
CA ALA A 51 -0.58 -14.33 3.90
C ALA A 51 -0.02 -15.48 4.74
N SER A 52 0.94 -16.22 4.20
CA SER A 52 1.75 -17.12 5.00
C SER A 52 2.71 -16.32 5.90
N HIS A 53 3.20 -15.18 5.41
CA HIS A 53 4.11 -14.31 6.14
C HIS A 53 3.97 -12.85 5.70
N ILE A 54 4.13 -11.92 6.64
CA ILE A 54 4.10 -10.47 6.40
C ILE A 54 5.30 -9.83 7.10
N LEU A 55 6.15 -9.15 6.33
CA LEU A 55 7.33 -8.44 6.82
C LEU A 55 7.15 -6.94 6.68
N CYS A 56 7.48 -6.18 7.72
CA CYS A 56 7.50 -4.73 7.70
C CYS A 56 8.95 -4.21 7.75
N GLU A 57 9.27 -3.32 6.84
CA GLU A 57 10.57 -2.65 6.74
C GLU A 57 10.44 -1.16 6.96
N TYR A 58 11.37 -0.62 7.74
CA TYR A 58 11.46 0.77 8.14
C TYR A 58 12.87 1.22 7.77
N ASP A 59 13.03 1.73 6.55
CA ASP A 59 14.31 2.16 6.01
C ASP A 59 14.66 3.57 6.53
N LYS A 60 13.68 4.34 7.00
CA LYS A 60 13.90 5.63 7.66
C LYS A 60 14.29 5.42 9.15
N PRO A 61 15.43 5.96 9.64
CA PRO A 61 16.00 5.60 10.94
C PRO A 61 15.23 6.08 12.18
N SER A 62 14.01 6.61 12.06
CA SER A 62 13.25 6.98 13.25
C SER A 62 12.50 5.76 13.76
N GLN A 63 12.81 5.35 14.99
CA GLN A 63 12.01 4.45 15.83
C GLN A 63 10.59 5.00 16.14
N ALA A 64 10.09 5.97 15.34
CA ALA A 64 8.84 6.67 15.48
C ALA A 64 8.07 6.84 14.15
N ALA A 65 8.47 6.15 13.07
CA ALA A 65 7.65 6.11 11.87
C ALA A 65 6.32 5.39 12.19
N ALA A 66 5.20 6.10 12.09
CA ALA A 66 3.85 5.58 12.41
C ALA A 66 3.40 4.44 11.46
N PHE A 67 4.14 4.21 10.38
CA PHE A 67 3.87 3.21 9.35
C PHE A 67 5.19 2.75 8.70
N PRO A 68 5.23 1.51 8.16
CA PRO A 68 6.41 0.97 7.47
C PRO A 68 6.62 1.64 6.11
N ASP A 69 7.88 1.73 5.67
CA ASP A 69 8.22 2.18 4.31
C ASP A 69 7.88 1.09 3.28
N ARG A 70 8.02 -0.20 3.67
CA ARG A 70 7.59 -1.34 2.85
C ARG A 70 6.89 -2.42 3.67
N ILE A 71 5.88 -3.04 3.06
CA ILE A 71 5.21 -4.24 3.57
C ILE A 71 5.36 -5.33 2.52
N ILE A 72 6.06 -6.41 2.85
CA ILE A 72 6.26 -7.56 1.97
C ILE A 72 5.33 -8.67 2.43
N ILE A 73 4.43 -9.08 1.54
CA ILE A 73 3.37 -10.05 1.80
C ILE A 73 3.68 -11.30 0.98
N THR A 74 3.95 -12.41 1.65
CA THR A 74 4.06 -13.71 1.01
C THR A 74 2.73 -14.43 1.15
N LEU A 75 2.07 -14.70 0.03
CA LEU A 75 0.80 -15.42 0.00
C LEU A 75 1.01 -16.90 0.32
N GLU A 76 -0.06 -17.61 0.68
CA GLU A 76 -0.02 -19.07 0.88
C GLU A 76 0.38 -19.83 -0.40
N SER A 77 0.14 -19.25 -1.57
CA SER A 77 0.58 -19.79 -2.87
C SER A 77 2.08 -19.65 -3.13
N GLY A 78 2.80 -18.92 -2.28
CA GLY A 78 4.21 -18.56 -2.47
C GLY A 78 4.44 -17.32 -3.35
N ALA A 79 3.39 -16.72 -3.92
CA ALA A 79 3.52 -15.44 -4.63
C ALA A 79 3.78 -14.29 -3.65
N THR A 80 4.52 -13.28 -4.09
CA THR A 80 4.91 -12.14 -3.26
C THR A 80 4.28 -10.86 -3.77
N ILE A 81 3.71 -10.09 -2.85
CA ILE A 81 3.21 -8.73 -3.09
C ILE A 81 4.00 -7.79 -2.20
N THR A 82 4.56 -6.73 -2.78
CA THR A 82 5.25 -5.68 -2.05
C THR A 82 4.41 -4.42 -2.10
N LEU A 83 4.14 -3.85 -0.93
CA LEU A 83 3.56 -2.53 -0.78
C LEU A 83 4.70 -1.57 -0.44
N THR A 84 4.95 -0.57 -1.28
CA THR A 84 5.96 0.47 -1.05
C THR A 84 5.25 1.79 -0.76
N ALA A 85 5.59 2.47 0.33
CA ALA A 85 4.94 3.71 0.73
C ALA A 85 4.99 4.71 -0.44
N LEU A 86 3.83 5.23 -0.81
CA LEU A 86 3.72 6.05 -2.01
C LEU A 86 4.22 7.46 -1.73
N ASP A 87 5.23 7.87 -2.48
CA ASP A 87 5.75 9.23 -2.55
C ASP A 87 5.52 9.83 -3.96
N LEU A 88 5.83 11.12 -4.11
CA LEU A 88 5.69 11.82 -5.38
C LEU A 88 6.51 11.18 -6.49
N GLU A 89 7.76 10.80 -6.23
CA GLU A 89 8.64 10.23 -7.24
C GLU A 89 8.06 8.95 -7.82
N LEU A 90 7.61 8.05 -6.94
CA LEU A 90 7.00 6.79 -7.32
C LEU A 90 5.67 7.02 -8.05
N TYR A 91 4.85 7.98 -7.58
CA TYR A 91 3.62 8.35 -8.26
C TYR A 91 3.86 8.83 -9.70
N TYR A 92 4.72 9.83 -9.89
CA TYR A 92 4.99 10.40 -11.21
C TYR A 92 5.65 9.39 -12.15
N THR A 93 6.49 8.50 -11.62
CA THR A 93 7.25 7.54 -12.43
C THR A 93 6.45 6.29 -12.78
N LYS A 94 5.56 5.80 -11.89
CA LYS A 94 4.89 4.50 -12.05
C LYS A 94 3.37 4.59 -12.21
N LEU A 95 2.73 5.61 -11.64
CA LEU A 95 1.27 5.66 -11.51
C LEU A 95 0.61 6.72 -12.37
N LYS A 96 1.14 7.94 -12.46
CA LYS A 96 0.43 9.11 -13.01
C LYS A 96 -0.26 8.82 -14.35
N GLN A 97 0.43 8.17 -15.28
CA GLN A 97 -0.11 7.87 -16.61
C GLN A 97 -1.26 6.86 -16.61
N ASN A 98 -1.43 6.10 -15.53
CA ASN A 98 -2.39 5.02 -15.39
C ASN A 98 -3.55 5.38 -14.44
N VAL A 99 -3.52 6.54 -13.79
CA VAL A 99 -4.58 7.02 -12.89
C VAL A 99 -5.53 7.94 -13.64
N ALA A 100 -6.84 7.75 -13.45
CA ALA A 100 -7.86 8.59 -14.06
C ALA A 100 -7.71 10.06 -13.62
N GLY A 101 -7.83 10.99 -14.58
CA GLY A 101 -7.67 12.43 -14.32
C GLY A 101 -6.21 12.89 -14.11
N GLN A 102 -5.27 11.98 -13.86
CA GLN A 102 -3.84 12.23 -13.71
C GLN A 102 -3.52 13.45 -12.81
N PRO A 103 -4.06 13.50 -11.57
CA PRO A 103 -3.90 14.66 -10.71
C PRO A 103 -2.42 14.99 -10.48
N ASP A 104 -2.14 16.28 -10.38
CA ASP A 104 -0.83 16.81 -10.02
C ASP A 104 -0.81 17.13 -8.52
N PHE A 105 0.31 16.78 -7.88
CA PHE A 105 0.57 17.01 -6.47
C PHE A 105 1.93 17.68 -6.31
N GLU A 106 2.03 18.63 -5.37
CA GLU A 106 3.28 19.36 -5.09
C GLU A 106 4.05 18.73 -3.93
N THR A 107 3.37 18.01 -3.04
CA THR A 107 3.99 17.36 -1.88
C THR A 107 3.50 15.93 -1.65
N ASP A 108 4.33 15.09 -1.00
CA ASP A 108 3.92 13.74 -0.55
C ASP A 108 2.68 13.80 0.37
N GLN A 109 2.58 14.86 1.17
CA GLN A 109 1.46 15.06 2.08
C GLN A 109 0.14 15.29 1.34
N GLU A 110 0.15 16.11 0.29
CA GLU A 110 -1.03 16.37 -0.56
C GLU A 110 -1.47 15.10 -1.28
N LEU A 111 -0.51 14.39 -1.90
CA LEU A 111 -0.78 13.11 -2.56
C LEU A 111 -1.43 12.13 -1.59
N ARG A 112 -0.85 11.97 -0.39
CA ARG A 112 -1.39 11.08 0.64
C ARG A 112 -2.77 11.53 1.08
N TYR A 113 -2.95 12.81 1.35
CA TYR A 113 -4.23 13.37 1.79
C TYR A 113 -5.32 13.14 0.75
N TYR A 114 -5.02 13.33 -0.54
CA TYR A 114 -5.96 13.07 -1.62
C TYR A 114 -6.48 11.63 -1.58
N TYR A 115 -5.61 10.63 -1.59
CA TYR A 115 -6.06 9.22 -1.61
C TYR A 115 -6.71 8.78 -0.29
N LEU A 116 -6.31 9.32 0.87
CA LEU A 116 -6.93 8.95 2.15
C LEU A 116 -8.32 9.55 2.37
N ASN A 117 -8.66 10.65 1.69
CA ASN A 117 -9.90 11.41 1.93
C ASN A 117 -10.83 11.48 0.70
N THR A 118 -10.41 10.98 -0.46
CA THR A 118 -11.28 10.87 -1.63
C THR A 118 -12.16 9.64 -1.49
N ASP A 119 -13.46 9.84 -1.67
CA ASP A 119 -14.41 8.75 -1.85
C ASP A 119 -14.39 8.32 -3.33
N PHE A 120 -13.77 7.17 -3.61
CA PHE A 120 -13.63 6.64 -4.96
C PHE A 120 -14.82 5.73 -5.38
N GLU A 121 -15.75 5.43 -4.46
CA GLU A 121 -16.92 4.58 -4.75
C GLU A 121 -18.20 5.39 -5.04
N ALA A 122 -18.12 6.73 -4.97
CA ALA A 122 -19.23 7.66 -5.17
C ALA A 122 -19.68 7.84 -6.64
#